data_AF-A0A2N1IN36-F1
#
_entry.id   AF-A0A2N1IN36-F1
#
_cell.length_a   1.000
_cell.length_b   1.000
_cell.length_c   1.000
_cell.angle_alpha   90.00
_cell.angle_beta   90.00
_cell.angle_gamma   90.00
#
_symmetry.space_group_name_H-M   'P 1'
#
loop_
_entity.id
_entity.type
_entity.pdbx_description
1 polymer ?
#
loop_
_entity_poly.entity_id
_entity_poly.type
_entity_poly.pdbx_seq_one_letter_code
_entity_poly.pdbx_strand_id
1 'polypeptide(L)'
;MSDRKAPSNARPPGGVYLSCYATVLKAVDARYDIRGYVLARMVRLCLQNRGTVPLALRAQYAQYAQKEAFAFLEGCAVHLLFGPAGRFSPHEYRYQVNVDP
;
A
#
# COMPACT_ATOMS: atom_id res chain seq x y z
N MET A 1 -0.39 -44.56 4.77
CA MET A 1 -1.34 -43.44 4.63
C MET A 1 -0.53 -42.23 4.19
N SER A 2 -0.46 -42.00 2.87
CA SER A 2 0.31 -40.88 2.31
C SER A 2 -0.60 -39.65 2.27
N ASP A 3 -0.39 -38.77 3.23
CA ASP A 3 -1.10 -37.50 3.34
C ASP A 3 -0.75 -36.63 2.13
N ARG A 4 -1.70 -36.48 1.20
CA ARG A 4 -1.56 -35.61 0.03
C ARG A 4 -1.57 -34.18 0.53
N LYS A 5 -0.37 -33.61 0.72
CA LYS A 5 -0.19 -32.17 0.93
C LYS A 5 -0.74 -31.43 -0.29
N ALA A 6 -1.94 -30.87 -0.15
CA ALA A 6 -2.57 -30.05 -1.18
C ALA A 6 -1.62 -28.92 -1.61
N PRO A 7 -1.54 -28.58 -2.90
CA PRO A 7 -0.79 -27.41 -3.34
C PRO A 7 -1.46 -26.18 -2.70
N SER A 8 -0.75 -25.56 -1.78
CA SER A 8 -1.11 -24.26 -1.22
C SER A 8 -1.30 -23.29 -2.38
N ASN A 9 -2.55 -22.96 -2.67
CA ASN A 9 -2.98 -22.01 -3.68
C ASN A 9 -2.66 -20.58 -3.22
N ALA A 10 -1.41 -20.35 -2.76
CA ALA A 10 -0.91 -19.09 -2.30
C ALA A 10 -0.88 -18.15 -3.49
N ARG A 11 -1.95 -17.35 -3.61
CA ARG A 11 -2.05 -16.25 -4.54
C ARG A 11 -0.71 -15.51 -4.54
N PRO A 12 -0.04 -15.34 -5.68
CA PRO A 12 1.29 -14.75 -5.69
C PRO A 12 1.22 -13.40 -4.97
N PRO A 13 2.21 -13.06 -4.13
CA PRO A 13 2.18 -11.88 -3.27
C PRO A 13 1.91 -10.57 -4.05
N GLY A 14 2.20 -10.55 -5.36
CA GLY A 14 1.85 -9.46 -6.27
C GLY A 14 0.35 -9.18 -6.40
N GLY A 15 -0.53 -10.19 -6.33
CA GLY A 15 -1.97 -10.00 -6.48
C GLY A 15 -2.60 -9.27 -5.29
N VAL A 16 -2.07 -9.47 -4.08
CA VAL A 16 -2.51 -8.75 -2.89
C VAL A 16 -2.02 -7.32 -2.92
N TYR A 17 -0.74 -7.10 -3.27
CA TYR A 17 -0.17 -5.76 -3.41
C TYR A 17 -0.94 -4.90 -4.42
N LEU A 18 -1.19 -5.43 -5.63
CA LEU A 18 -1.91 -4.70 -6.67
C LEU A 18 -3.34 -4.37 -6.25
N SER A 19 -3.99 -5.28 -5.52
CA SER A 19 -5.33 -5.03 -4.98
C SER A 19 -5.30 -3.92 -3.93
N CYS A 20 -4.35 -3.93 -2.99
CA CYS A 20 -4.21 -2.84 -2.01
C CYS A 20 -3.90 -1.51 -2.70
N TYR A 21 -2.97 -1.52 -3.66
CA TYR A 21 -2.60 -0.35 -4.46
C TYR A 21 -3.81 0.26 -5.16
N ALA A 22 -4.57 -0.54 -5.92
CA ALA A 22 -5.75 -0.06 -6.64
C ALA A 22 -6.84 0.49 -5.70
N THR A 23 -7.05 -0.16 -4.54
CA THR A 23 -8.04 0.30 -3.57
C THR A 23 -7.64 1.62 -2.93
N VAL A 24 -6.39 1.76 -2.45
CA VAL A 24 -5.92 3.02 -1.85
C VAL A 24 -5.93 4.14 -2.89
N LEU A 25 -5.45 3.86 -4.12
CA LEU A 25 -5.44 4.82 -5.21
C LEU A 25 -6.84 5.40 -5.46
N LYS A 26 -7.85 4.53 -5.66
CA LYS A 26 -9.24 4.95 -5.88
C LYS A 26 -9.84 5.70 -4.68
N ALA A 27 -9.54 5.26 -3.46
CA ALA A 27 -10.10 5.88 -2.26
C ALA A 27 -9.59 7.31 -2.05
N VAL A 28 -8.31 7.55 -2.33
CA VAL A 28 -7.69 8.88 -2.20
C VAL A 28 -8.10 9.77 -3.37
N ASP A 29 -8.07 9.26 -4.61
CA ASP A 29 -8.49 9.98 -5.82
C ASP A 29 -9.93 10.49 -5.73
N ALA A 30 -10.84 9.69 -5.13
CA ALA A 30 -12.23 10.09 -4.92
C ALA A 30 -12.42 11.22 -3.89
N ARG A 31 -11.44 11.47 -3.02
CA ARG A 31 -11.54 12.47 -1.94
C ARG A 31 -10.64 13.69 -2.14
N TYR A 32 -9.56 13.54 -2.88
CA TYR A 32 -8.51 14.55 -3.01
C TYR A 32 -8.12 14.69 -4.48
N ASP A 33 -8.18 15.91 -4.99
CA ASP A 33 -7.72 16.24 -6.34
C ASP A 33 -6.18 16.35 -6.35
N ILE A 34 -5.51 15.20 -6.47
CA ILE A 34 -4.07 15.08 -6.55
C ILE A 34 -3.72 14.56 -7.93
N ARG A 35 -2.72 15.17 -8.58
CA ARG A 35 -2.24 14.70 -9.89
C ARG A 35 -1.94 13.20 -9.86
N GLY A 36 -2.51 12.46 -10.82
CA GLY A 36 -2.47 10.99 -10.81
C GLY A 36 -1.07 10.38 -10.69
N TYR A 37 -0.04 10.97 -11.31
CA TYR A 37 1.34 10.47 -11.16
C TYR A 37 1.91 10.68 -9.75
N VAL A 38 1.55 11.79 -9.08
CA VAL A 38 1.95 12.09 -7.70
C VAL A 38 1.27 11.10 -6.77
N LEU A 39 -0.04 10.92 -6.94
CA LEU A 39 -0.83 10.01 -6.13
C LEU A 39 -0.33 8.56 -6.27
N ALA A 40 -0.12 8.09 -7.50
CA ALA A 40 0.42 6.77 -7.79
C ALA A 40 1.76 6.51 -7.07
N ARG A 41 2.65 7.52 -7.07
CA ARG A 41 3.95 7.43 -6.40
C ARG A 41 3.80 7.42 -4.88
N MET A 42 2.93 8.25 -4.32
CA MET A 42 2.62 8.28 -2.90
C MET A 42 2.05 6.95 -2.39
N VAL A 43 1.07 6.38 -3.10
CA VAL A 43 0.47 5.09 -2.73
C VAL A 43 1.50 3.97 -2.78
N ARG A 44 2.34 3.93 -3.82
CA ARG A 44 3.44 2.96 -3.94
C ARG A 44 4.38 3.05 -2.74
N LEU A 45 4.84 4.25 -2.40
CA LEU A 45 5.76 4.50 -1.29
C LEU A 45 5.14 4.16 0.06
N CYS A 46 3.88 4.51 0.28
CA CYS A 46 3.16 4.18 1.50
C CYS A 46 3.06 2.67 1.71
N LEU A 47 2.63 1.93 0.68
CA LEU A 47 2.55 0.48 0.77
C LEU A 47 3.94 -0.14 1.02
N GLN A 48 4.98 0.32 0.33
CA GLN A 48 6.37 -0.13 0.57
C GLN A 48 6.81 0.09 2.03
N ASN A 49 6.45 1.22 2.62
CA ASN A 49 6.79 1.59 3.99
C ASN A 49 5.74 1.12 5.01
N ARG A 50 5.11 -0.04 4.76
CA ARG A 50 4.15 -0.68 5.68
C ARG A 50 2.96 0.23 6.04
N GLY A 51 2.45 0.98 5.08
CA GLY A 51 1.30 1.86 5.27
C GLY A 51 1.64 3.26 5.79
N THR A 52 2.92 3.65 5.80
CA THR A 52 3.35 4.97 6.30
C THR A 52 4.05 5.76 5.21
N VAL A 53 3.80 7.07 5.09
CA VAL A 53 4.60 7.96 4.24
C VAL A 53 5.72 8.58 5.09
N PRO A 54 7.00 8.38 4.74
CA PRO A 54 8.11 8.99 5.46
C PRO A 54 8.00 10.52 5.52
N LEU A 55 8.40 11.13 6.64
CA LEU A 55 8.28 12.57 6.87
C LEU A 55 9.01 13.39 5.79
N ALA A 56 10.18 12.93 5.34
CA ALA A 56 10.93 13.57 4.26
C ALA A 56 10.16 13.62 2.93
N LEU A 57 9.40 12.56 2.62
CA LEU A 57 8.56 12.51 1.42
C LEU A 57 7.33 13.40 1.56
N ARG A 58 6.73 13.47 2.76
CA ARG A 58 5.64 14.42 3.02
C ARG A 58 6.06 15.86 2.75
N ALA A 59 7.28 16.25 3.13
CA ALA A 59 7.82 17.58 2.85
C ALA A 59 7.99 17.82 1.34
N GLN A 60 8.51 16.83 0.59
CA GLN A 60 8.65 16.95 -0.87
C GLN A 60 7.31 17.11 -1.60
N TYR A 61 6.29 16.38 -1.14
CA TYR A 61 4.96 16.38 -1.74
C TYR A 61 3.99 17.42 -1.16
N ALA A 62 4.39 18.20 -0.15
CA ALA A 62 3.54 19.20 0.50
C ALA A 62 3.05 20.29 -0.46
N GLN A 63 3.77 20.54 -1.56
CA GLN A 63 3.38 21.46 -2.63
C GLN A 63 2.37 20.87 -3.62
N TYR A 64 2.16 19.54 -3.60
CA TYR A 64 1.33 18.81 -4.56
C TYR A 64 0.11 18.14 -3.93
N ALA A 65 0.08 17.97 -2.61
CA ALA A 65 -0.99 17.32 -1.90
C ALA A 65 -1.21 17.94 -0.50
N GLN A 66 -2.45 17.91 -0.06
CA GLN A 66 -2.89 18.38 1.26
C GLN A 66 -2.33 17.47 2.37
N LYS A 67 -2.07 18.01 3.56
CA LYS A 67 -1.57 17.22 4.71
C LYS A 67 -2.54 16.10 5.10
N GLU A 68 -3.82 16.40 5.00
CA GLU A 68 -4.96 15.52 5.27
C GLU A 68 -4.96 14.32 4.32
N ALA A 69 -4.55 14.51 3.07
CA ALA A 69 -4.48 13.43 2.10
C ALA A 69 -3.43 12.38 2.48
N PHE A 70 -2.29 12.78 3.05
CA PHE A 70 -1.29 11.84 3.55
C PHE A 70 -1.84 11.02 4.72
N ALA A 71 -2.46 11.68 5.69
CA ALA A 71 -3.05 11.01 6.84
C ALA A 71 -4.15 10.02 6.43
N PHE A 72 -5.01 10.42 5.49
CA PHE A 72 -6.06 9.56 4.96
C PHE A 72 -5.49 8.35 4.21
N LEU A 73 -4.50 8.59 3.34
CA LEU A 73 -3.83 7.55 2.56
C LEU A 73 -3.18 6.49 3.47
N GLU A 74 -2.49 6.91 4.52
CA GLU A 74 -1.87 6.02 5.50
C GLU A 74 -2.92 5.22 6.27
N GLY A 75 -3.99 5.88 6.73
CA GLY A 75 -5.11 5.21 7.38
C GLY A 75 -5.72 4.11 6.51
N CYS A 76 -5.95 4.39 5.23
CA CYS A 76 -6.44 3.40 4.27
C CYS A 76 -5.45 2.23 4.10
N ALA A 77 -4.17 2.54 3.92
CA ALA A 77 -3.15 1.53 3.70
C ALA A 77 -2.97 0.62 4.93
N VAL A 78 -2.84 1.20 6.13
CA VAL A 78 -2.73 0.44 7.39
C VAL A 78 -3.97 -0.41 7.63
N HIS A 79 -5.17 0.11 7.38
CA HIS A 79 -6.40 -0.65 7.55
C HIS A 79 -6.49 -1.83 6.56
N LEU A 80 -6.07 -1.65 5.31
CA LEU A 80 -6.08 -2.72 4.30
C LEU A 80 -4.98 -3.77 4.52
N LEU A 81 -3.83 -3.36 5.05
CA LEU A 81 -2.71 -4.24 5.32
C LEU A 81 -2.91 -5.01 6.61
N PHE A 82 -3.23 -4.31 7.71
CA PHE A 82 -3.18 -4.82 9.09
C PHE A 82 -4.50 -4.68 9.87
N GLY A 83 -5.58 -4.22 9.25
CA GLY A 83 -6.88 -4.10 9.91
C GLY A 83 -7.51 -5.46 10.26
N PRO A 84 -8.72 -5.47 10.85
CA PRO A 84 -9.43 -6.70 11.21
C PRO A 84 -9.79 -7.59 10.00
N ALA A 85 -9.85 -7.01 8.80
CA ALA A 85 -9.93 -7.72 7.52
C ALA A 85 -8.64 -7.58 6.69
N GLY A 86 -7.54 -7.25 7.36
CA GLY A 86 -6.22 -7.03 6.78
C GLY A 86 -5.70 -8.29 6.11
N ARG A 87 -5.02 -8.11 4.97
CA ARG A 87 -4.54 -9.23 4.15
C ARG A 87 -3.17 -9.76 4.55
N PHE A 88 -2.52 -9.13 5.53
CA PHE A 88 -1.20 -9.53 6.01
C PHE A 88 -1.12 -9.44 7.53
N SER A 89 -0.48 -10.42 8.18
CA SER A 89 0.03 -10.20 9.52
C SER A 89 1.19 -9.19 9.46
N PRO A 90 1.45 -8.40 10.51
CA PRO A 90 2.50 -7.38 10.51
C PRO A 90 3.90 -7.89 10.13
N HIS A 91 4.15 -9.19 10.26
CA HIS A 91 5.47 -9.82 10.00
C HIS A 91 5.55 -10.46 8.62
N GLU A 92 4.42 -10.68 7.94
CA GLU A 92 4.33 -11.31 6.61
C GLU A 92 4.50 -10.30 5.49
N TYR A 93 4.26 -9.01 5.77
CA TYR A 93 4.43 -7.96 4.77
C TYR A 93 5.92 -7.67 4.51
N ARG A 94 6.50 -8.43 3.58
CA ARG A 94 7.83 -8.20 3.00
C ARG A 94 7.68 -7.87 1.52
N TYR A 95 7.28 -6.64 1.23
CA TYR A 95 7.41 -6.10 -0.12
C TYR A 95 8.77 -5.41 -0.25
N GLN A 96 9.80 -6.18 -0.63
CA GLN A 96 11.05 -5.60 -1.12
C GLN A 96 10.87 -5.33 -2.62
N VAL A 97 11.11 -4.10 -3.05
CA VAL A 97 11.26 -3.79 -4.47
C VAL A 97 12.71 -3.45 -4.69
N ASN A 98 13.32 -4.15 -5.66
CA ASN A 98 14.53 -3.72 -6.33
C ASN A 98 14.33 -2.26 -6.74
N VAL A 99 15.01 -1.37 -6.02
CA VAL A 99 15.26 -0.01 -6.52
C VAL A 99 16.13 -0.23 -7.75
N ASP A 100 15.51 -0.18 -8.93
CA ASP A 100 16.29 -0.05 -10.15
C ASP A 100 17.00 1.33 -10.07
N PRO A 101 18.32 1.37 -10.27
CA PRO A 101 19.16 2.54 -10.02
C PRO A 101 18.82 3.77 -10.87
#